data_AF-A0A662KMS3-F1
#
_entry.id   AF-A0A662KMS3-F1
#
_cell.length_a   1.000
_cell.length_b   1.000
_cell.length_c   1.000
_cell.angle_alpha   90.00
_cell.angle_beta   90.00
_cell.angle_gamma   90.00
#
_symmetry.space_group_name_H-M   'P 1'
#
loop_
_entity.id
_entity.type
_entity.pdbx_description
1 polymer ?
#
loop_
_entity_poly.entity_id
_entity_poly.type
_entity_poly.pdbx_seq_one_letter_code
_entity_poly.pdbx_strand_id
1 'polypeptide(L)'
;RISYDKLTATAHGELPYIIEEIVKKNEKKFVKFFNEAPPITSRFHSLELLPGLGKKILFEILEERKKKPFESFEDIANRVPFLKHPEKLIAKRIEIELSDPNEKYHLFTRPFFKRER
;
A
#
# COMPACT_ATOMS: atom_id res chain seq x y z
N ARG A 1 19.95 -10.25 -1.54
CA ARG A 1 18.73 -9.58 -2.09
C ARG A 1 18.78 -9.69 -3.60
N ILE A 2 17.65 -10.02 -4.21
CA ILE A 2 17.48 -10.08 -5.68
C ILE A 2 16.75 -8.80 -6.08
N SER A 3 17.14 -8.20 -7.20
CA SER A 3 16.43 -7.04 -7.77
C SER A 3 15.21 -7.50 -8.56
N TYR A 4 14.19 -6.66 -8.68
CA TYR A 4 12.98 -6.97 -9.43
C TYR A 4 13.29 -7.49 -10.84
N ASP A 5 14.24 -6.86 -11.54
CA ASP A 5 14.65 -7.23 -12.91
C ASP A 5 15.34 -8.60 -13.03
N LYS A 6 15.71 -9.22 -11.90
CA LYS A 6 16.35 -10.53 -11.86
C LYS A 6 15.38 -11.65 -11.53
N LEU A 7 14.09 -11.36 -11.40
CA LEU A 7 13.05 -12.36 -11.22
C LEU A 7 12.83 -13.13 -12.53
N THR A 8 12.45 -14.40 -12.42
CA THR A 8 12.04 -15.19 -13.59
C THR A 8 10.69 -14.68 -14.12
N ALA A 9 10.40 -14.92 -15.40
CA ALA A 9 9.11 -14.56 -15.99
C ALA A 9 7.92 -15.17 -15.21
N THR A 10 8.08 -16.39 -14.70
CA THR A 10 7.10 -17.04 -13.82
C THR A 10 6.94 -16.30 -12.50
N ALA A 11 8.04 -15.93 -11.85
CA ALA A 11 8.01 -15.21 -10.59
C ALA A 11 7.36 -13.82 -10.73
N HIS A 12 7.57 -13.12 -11.85
CA HIS A 12 6.86 -11.86 -12.13
C HIS A 12 5.35 -12.05 -12.22
N GLY A 13 4.88 -13.12 -12.88
CA GLY A 13 3.44 -13.41 -12.99
C GLY A 13 2.79 -13.78 -11.66
N GLU A 14 3.50 -14.49 -10.78
CA GLU A 14 2.98 -14.92 -9.47
C GLU A 14 3.09 -13.85 -8.39
N LEU A 15 4.01 -12.90 -8.53
CA LEU A 15 4.30 -11.86 -7.55
C LEU A 15 3.06 -11.09 -7.04
N PRO A 16 2.17 -10.55 -7.89
CA PRO A 16 1.01 -9.80 -7.41
C PRO A 16 0.06 -10.67 -6.56
N TYR A 17 -0.13 -11.94 -6.93
CA TYR A 17 -0.98 -12.88 -6.19
C TYR A 17 -0.40 -13.22 -4.82
N ILE A 18 0.91 -13.51 -4.78
CA ILE A 18 1.61 -13.82 -3.52
C ILE A 18 1.60 -12.60 -2.59
N ILE A 19 1.83 -11.40 -3.12
CA ILE A 19 1.76 -10.17 -2.31
C ILE A 19 0.34 -9.99 -1.75
N GLU A 20 -0.70 -10.17 -2.56
CA GLU A 20 -2.08 -10.07 -2.09
C GLU A 20 -2.36 -11.05 -0.94
N GLU A 21 -1.91 -12.30 -1.05
CA GLU A 21 -2.02 -13.28 0.05
C GLU A 21 -1.27 -12.84 1.31
N ILE A 22 -0.05 -12.33 1.18
CA ILE A 22 0.75 -11.84 2.30
C ILE A 22 0.05 -10.67 2.98
N VAL A 23 -0.55 -9.77 2.18
CA VAL A 23 -1.31 -8.61 2.68
C VAL A 23 -2.53 -9.07 3.46
N LYS A 24 -3.31 -10.02 2.91
CA LYS A 24 -4.46 -10.63 3.60
C LYS A 24 -4.05 -11.31 4.91
N LYS A 25 -2.99 -12.13 4.90
CA LYS A 25 -2.47 -12.80 6.10
C LYS A 25 -2.01 -11.82 7.18
N ASN A 26 -1.56 -10.62 6.79
CA ASN A 26 -1.07 -9.58 7.68
C ASN A 26 -2.00 -8.36 7.77
N GLU A 27 -3.30 -8.56 7.57
CA GLU A 27 -4.32 -7.51 7.51
C GLU A 27 -4.19 -6.46 8.63
N LYS A 28 -4.02 -6.91 9.89
CA LYS A 28 -3.88 -6.02 11.06
C LYS A 28 -2.81 -4.94 10.89
N LYS A 29 -1.68 -5.26 10.24
CA LYS A 29 -0.59 -4.32 10.02
C LYS A 29 -1.00 -3.21 9.05
N PHE A 30 -1.76 -3.56 8.03
CA PHE A 30 -2.18 -2.64 6.99
C PHE A 30 -3.41 -1.83 7.41
N VAL A 31 -4.34 -2.43 8.15
CA VAL A 31 -5.45 -1.70 8.80
C VAL A 31 -4.89 -0.63 9.74
N LYS A 32 -3.86 -0.98 10.53
CA LYS A 32 -3.15 -0.01 11.37
C LYS A 32 -2.54 1.14 10.56
N PHE A 33 -2.02 0.87 9.36
CA PHE A 33 -1.54 1.92 8.46
C PHE A 33 -2.67 2.89 8.06
N PHE A 34 -3.87 2.43 7.72
CA PHE A 34 -4.99 3.34 7.41
C PHE A 34 -5.39 4.23 8.59
N ASN A 35 -5.36 3.68 9.80
CA ASN A 35 -5.67 4.41 11.02
C ASN A 35 -4.59 5.44 11.39
N GLU A 36 -3.32 5.04 11.32
CA GLU A 36 -2.18 5.83 11.83
C GLU A 36 -1.42 6.61 10.75
N ALA A 37 -1.77 6.46 9.47
CA ALA A 37 -1.06 7.12 8.37
C ALA A 37 -0.97 8.64 8.61
N PRO A 38 0.25 9.19 8.72
CA PRO A 38 0.45 10.62 8.91
C PRO A 38 0.45 11.37 7.58
N PRO A 39 0.20 12.69 7.59
CA PRO A 39 0.53 13.55 6.46
C PRO A 39 2.05 13.61 6.27
N ILE A 40 2.52 13.59 5.02
CA ILE A 40 3.95 13.76 4.68
C ILE A 40 4.30 15.24 4.64
N THR A 41 3.42 16.06 4.04
CA THR A 41 3.51 17.51 4.05
C THR A 41 2.12 18.12 4.27
N SER A 42 2.03 19.44 4.40
CA SER A 42 0.76 20.17 4.54
C SER A 42 -0.23 19.94 3.38
N ARG A 43 0.26 19.53 2.21
CA ARG A 43 -0.55 19.29 0.99
C ARG A 43 -0.49 17.86 0.47
N PHE A 44 0.25 16.96 1.14
CA PHE A 44 0.49 15.60 0.65
C PHE A 44 0.38 14.59 1.79
N HIS A 45 -0.46 13.57 1.62
CA HIS A 45 -0.73 12.57 2.66
C HIS A 45 -0.13 11.21 2.31
N SER A 46 0.31 10.43 3.31
CA SER A 46 0.88 9.09 3.08
C SER A 46 -0.11 8.12 2.41
N LEU A 47 -1.41 8.36 2.56
CA LEU A 47 -2.46 7.56 1.92
C LEU A 47 -2.56 7.84 0.41
N GLU A 48 -2.18 9.03 -0.05
CA GLU A 48 -2.19 9.38 -1.49
C GLU A 48 -1.10 8.65 -2.28
N LEU A 49 -0.13 8.04 -1.59
CA LEU A 49 0.86 7.18 -2.23
C LEU A 49 0.24 5.86 -2.73
N LEU A 50 -0.93 5.47 -2.21
CA LEU A 50 -1.61 4.27 -2.72
C LEU A 50 -2.11 4.54 -4.14
N PRO A 51 -1.77 3.66 -5.12
CA PRO A 51 -2.09 3.89 -6.52
C PRO A 51 -3.61 3.88 -6.71
N GLY A 52 -4.14 4.95 -7.31
CA GLY A 52 -5.58 5.11 -7.53
C GLY A 52 -6.33 5.78 -6.38
N LEU A 53 -5.65 6.23 -5.32
CA LEU A 53 -6.27 7.00 -4.24
C LEU A 53 -6.17 8.50 -4.51
N GLY A 54 -7.29 9.12 -4.87
CA GLY A 54 -7.41 10.57 -5.08
C GLY A 54 -7.79 11.32 -3.80
N LYS A 55 -7.73 12.67 -3.85
CA LYS A 55 -8.06 13.56 -2.71
C LYS A 55 -9.43 13.30 -2.09
N LYS A 56 -10.44 13.00 -2.91
CA LYS A 56 -11.80 12.72 -2.43
C LYS A 56 -11.83 11.54 -1.47
N ILE A 57 -11.19 10.44 -1.86
CA ILE A 57 -11.12 9.19 -1.09
C ILE A 57 -10.28 9.40 0.17
N LEU A 58 -9.19 10.18 0.06
CA LEU A 58 -8.40 10.58 1.22
C LEU A 58 -9.30 11.22 2.29
N PHE A 59 -10.11 12.22 1.92
CA PHE A 59 -10.99 12.89 2.88
C PHE A 59 -12.01 11.92 3.50
N GLU A 60 -12.62 11.04 2.71
CA GLU A 60 -13.54 10.01 3.22
C GLU A 60 -12.85 9.11 4.26
N ILE A 61 -11.65 8.60 3.99
CA ILE A 61 -10.89 7.78 4.95
C ILE A 61 -10.56 8.59 6.23
N LEU A 62 -10.14 9.85 6.07
CA LEU A 62 -9.80 10.73 7.19
C LEU A 62 -11.02 11.04 8.07
N GLU A 63 -12.20 11.16 7.49
CA GLU A 63 -13.46 11.36 8.23
C GLU A 63 -13.90 10.08 8.93
N GLU A 64 -13.88 8.94 8.24
CA GLU A 64 -14.28 7.65 8.81
C GLU A 64 -13.36 7.22 9.95
N ARG A 65 -12.04 7.40 9.81
CA ARG A 65 -11.10 7.07 10.89
C ARG A 65 -11.26 7.95 12.13
N LYS A 66 -11.73 9.20 11.97
CA LYS A 66 -12.02 10.11 13.10
C LYS A 66 -13.23 9.65 13.89
N LYS A 67 -14.23 9.06 13.22
CA LYS A 67 -15.42 8.51 13.88
C LYS A 67 -15.06 7.26 14.68
N LYS A 68 -14.42 6.29 14.02
CA LYS A 68 -13.99 5.04 14.64
C LYS A 68 -12.81 4.45 13.86
N PRO A 69 -11.72 4.01 14.52
CA PRO A 69 -10.65 3.32 13.83
C PRO A 69 -11.17 2.08 13.10
N PHE A 70 -10.57 1.78 11.96
CA PHE A 70 -10.85 0.58 11.19
C PHE A 70 -10.33 -0.66 11.93
N GLU A 71 -11.12 -1.74 11.92
CA GLU A 71 -10.76 -3.01 12.55
C GLU A 71 -10.32 -4.07 11.52
N SER A 72 -10.85 -3.99 10.30
CA SER A 72 -10.60 -4.95 9.21
C SER A 72 -10.62 -4.27 7.84
N PHE A 73 -10.14 -4.98 6.82
CA PHE A 73 -10.28 -4.61 5.41
C PHE A 73 -11.74 -4.58 4.97
N GLU A 74 -12.57 -5.49 5.48
CA GLU A 74 -14.01 -5.46 5.24
C GLU A 74 -14.65 -4.21 5.81
N ASP A 75 -14.26 -3.78 7.02
CA ASP A 75 -14.75 -2.55 7.63
C ASP A 75 -14.35 -1.31 6.80
N ILE A 76 -13.14 -1.29 6.26
CA ILE A 76 -12.70 -0.23 5.33
C ILE A 76 -13.55 -0.24 4.06
N ALA A 77 -13.76 -1.41 3.44
CA ALA A 77 -14.53 -1.55 2.20
C ALA A 77 -16.01 -1.18 2.38
N ASN A 78 -16.58 -1.48 3.55
CA ASN A 78 -17.97 -1.16 3.88
C ASN A 78 -18.18 0.33 4.12
N ARG A 79 -17.23 1.00 4.79
CA ARG A 79 -17.32 2.43 5.10
C ARG A 79 -16.89 3.33 3.94
N VAL A 80 -15.95 2.89 3.12
CA VAL A 80 -15.43 3.63 1.97
C VAL A 80 -15.79 2.84 0.69
N PRO A 81 -16.93 3.16 0.04
CA PRO A 81 -17.47 2.35 -1.06
C PRO A 81 -16.54 2.24 -2.28
N PHE A 82 -15.63 3.20 -2.43
CA PHE A 82 -14.63 3.22 -3.50
C PHE A 82 -13.45 2.28 -3.21
N LEU A 83 -13.24 1.92 -1.95
CA LEU A 83 -12.11 1.13 -1.46
C LEU A 83 -12.53 -0.32 -1.25
N LYS A 84 -13.17 -0.91 -2.26
CA LYS A 84 -13.72 -2.28 -2.20
C LYS A 84 -12.68 -3.38 -1.93
N HIS A 85 -11.43 -3.13 -2.35
CA HIS A 85 -10.31 -4.06 -2.23
C HIS A 85 -9.05 -3.35 -1.72
N PRO A 86 -8.98 -2.97 -0.43
CA PRO A 86 -7.79 -2.36 0.17
C PRO A 86 -6.53 -3.21 -0.02
N GLU A 87 -6.68 -4.54 0.03
CA GLU A 87 -5.61 -5.50 -0.15
C GLU A 87 -4.92 -5.37 -1.51
N LYS A 88 -5.70 -5.15 -2.58
CA LYS A 88 -5.17 -5.00 -3.94
C LYS A 88 -4.45 -3.68 -4.13
N LEU A 89 -4.94 -2.60 -3.50
CA LEU A 89 -4.29 -1.29 -3.55
C LEU A 89 -2.91 -1.34 -2.89
N ILE A 90 -2.84 -1.99 -1.73
CA ILE A 90 -1.57 -2.21 -1.02
C ILE A 90 -0.65 -3.11 -1.85
N ALA A 91 -1.16 -4.22 -2.38
CA ALA A 91 -0.35 -5.14 -3.17
C ALA A 91 0.26 -4.45 -4.39
N LYS A 92 -0.53 -3.65 -5.10
CA LYS A 92 -0.08 -2.85 -6.23
C LYS A 92 0.93 -1.78 -5.81
N ARG A 93 0.77 -1.15 -4.64
CA ARG A 93 1.77 -0.22 -4.10
C ARG A 93 3.09 -0.92 -3.84
N ILE A 94 3.07 -2.09 -3.20
CA ILE A 94 4.26 -2.90 -2.93
C ILE A 94 4.95 -3.26 -4.24
N GLU A 95 4.21 -3.70 -5.26
CA GLU A 95 4.76 -4.02 -6.58
C GLU A 95 5.45 -2.82 -7.24
N ILE A 96 4.85 -1.63 -7.17
CA ILE A 96 5.45 -0.39 -7.67
C ILE A 96 6.73 -0.07 -6.89
N GLU A 97 6.71 -0.16 -5.56
CA GLU A 97 7.89 0.10 -4.74
C GLU A 97 9.03 -0.92 -4.97
N LEU A 98 8.71 -2.15 -5.37
CA LEU A 98 9.70 -3.17 -5.72
C LEU A 98 10.27 -2.96 -7.13
N SER A 99 9.43 -2.54 -8.08
CA SER A 99 9.82 -2.38 -9.48
C SER A 99 10.50 -1.04 -9.76
N ASP A 100 10.13 0.04 -9.06
CA ASP A 100 10.75 1.35 -9.21
C ASP A 100 11.82 1.61 -8.13
N PRO A 101 13.12 1.51 -8.47
CA PRO A 101 14.20 1.82 -7.54
C PRO A 101 14.36 3.31 -7.23
N ASN A 102 13.68 4.21 -7.98
CA ASN A 102 13.71 5.66 -7.77
C ASN A 102 12.53 6.18 -6.96
N GLU A 103 11.62 5.30 -6.52
CA GLU A 103 10.47 5.70 -5.70
C GLU A 103 10.95 6.38 -4.42
N LYS A 104 10.61 7.67 -4.26
CA LYS A 104 11.12 8.49 -3.15
C LYS A 104 10.55 8.06 -1.79
N TYR A 105 9.36 7.48 -1.78
CA TYR A 105 8.64 7.09 -0.56
C TYR A 105 8.35 5.59 -0.55
N HIS A 106 9.13 4.84 0.22
CA HIS A 106 8.86 3.44 0.49
C HIS A 106 7.99 3.31 1.75
N LEU A 107 6.73 2.89 1.59
CA LEU A 107 5.81 2.69 2.70
C LEU A 107 5.91 1.29 3.29
N PHE A 108 6.05 0.29 2.42
CA PHE A 108 5.92 -1.12 2.81
C PHE A 108 7.21 -1.90 2.59
N THR A 109 8.02 -1.47 1.63
CA THR A 109 9.27 -2.14 1.28
C THR A 109 10.47 -1.39 1.83
N ARG A 110 11.63 -2.05 1.83
CA ARG A 110 12.91 -1.39 2.13
C ARG A 110 13.61 -1.10 0.80
N PRO A 111 14.13 0.13 0.59
CA PRO A 111 14.86 0.45 -0.64
C PRO A 111 15.96 -0.56 -0.92
N PHE A 112 16.07 -0.96 -2.18
CA PHE A 112 17.21 -1.72 -2.67
C PHE A 112 18.33 -0.73 -3.03
N PHE A 113 19.22 -0.45 -2.09
CA PHE A 113 20.46 0.25 -2.43
C PHE A 113 21.37 -0.73 -3.18
N LYS A 114 21.51 -0.53 -4.50
CA LYS A 114 22.55 -1.19 -5.28
C LYS A 114 23.87 -0.60 -4.78
N ARG A 115 24.63 -1.37 -3.98
CA ARG A 115 26.01 -1.00 -3.65
C ARG A 115 26.77 -0.99 -4.97
N GLU A 116 27.07 0.20 -5.48
CA GLU A 116 28.18 0.35 -6.43
C GLU A 116 29.43 -0.15 -5.70
N ARG A 117 30.11 -1.11 -6.33
CA ARG A 117 31.43 -1.58 -5.91
C ARG A 117 32.46 -0.79 -6.69
#